data_AF-A0A349B3E2-F1
#
_entry.id   AF-A0A349B3E2-F1
#
_cell.length_a   1.000
_cell.length_b   1.000
_cell.length_c   1.000
_cell.angle_alpha   90.00
_cell.angle_beta   90.00
_cell.angle_gamma   90.00
#
_symmetry.space_group_name_H-M   'P 1'
#
loop_
_entity.id
_entity.type
_entity.pdbx_description
1 polymer ?
#
loop_
_entity_poly.entity_id
_entity_poly.type
_entity_poly.pdbx_seq_one_letter_code
_entity_poly.pdbx_strand_id
1 'polypeptide(L)'
;MTGAPLVVVAIGTEAAHLRGLDVVLTGIGKVSAAVAVTRAIAEHRPSFVLNVGTAGALRDGLEGAHRIGRVLEHDVDHAFLRTLTGEDSVGEIVLD
;
A
#
# COMPACT_ATOMS: atom_id res chain seq x y z
N MET A 1 19.88 8.92 -1.10
CA MET A 1 19.00 8.37 -2.15
C MET A 1 18.46 9.54 -2.95
N THR A 2 18.57 9.53 -4.29
CA THR A 2 18.40 10.73 -5.14
C THR A 2 17.15 10.73 -6.03
N GLY A 3 16.16 9.88 -5.77
CA GLY A 3 14.87 9.90 -6.51
C GLY A 3 13.83 10.84 -5.87
N ALA A 4 12.91 11.38 -6.66
CA ALA A 4 11.71 12.03 -6.11
C ALA A 4 10.80 11.00 -5.42
N PRO A 5 9.95 11.40 -4.46
CA PRO A 5 8.90 10.52 -3.93
C PRO A 5 7.88 10.19 -5.01
N LEU A 6 7.38 8.95 -5.00
CA LEU A 6 6.27 8.54 -5.85
C LEU A 6 5.04 8.27 -4.99
N VAL A 7 3.92 8.90 -5.31
CA VAL A 7 2.66 8.67 -4.63
C VAL A 7 1.83 7.64 -5.40
N VAL A 8 1.19 6.73 -4.68
CA VAL A 8 0.32 5.72 -5.26
C VAL A 8 -1.05 5.78 -4.59
N VAL A 9 -2.12 5.71 -5.38
CA VAL A 9 -3.50 5.74 -4.89
C VAL A 9 -4.34 4.71 -5.64
N ALA A 10 -5.41 4.20 -5.02
CA ALA A 10 -6.23 3.15 -5.63
C ALA A 10 -7.13 3.71 -6.74
N ILE A 11 -7.77 4.85 -6.49
CA ILE A 11 -8.74 5.46 -7.39
C ILE A 11 -8.49 6.96 -7.59
N GLY A 12 -8.95 7.49 -8.72
CA GLY A 12 -8.68 8.88 -9.11
C GLY A 12 -9.19 9.94 -8.13
N THR A 13 -10.27 9.66 -7.39
CA THR A 13 -10.82 10.58 -6.39
C THR A 13 -9.87 10.80 -5.21
N GLU A 14 -9.04 9.82 -4.87
CA GLU A 14 -8.04 9.94 -3.80
C GLU A 14 -6.90 10.90 -4.17
N ALA A 15 -6.66 11.13 -5.47
CA ALA A 15 -5.64 12.05 -5.97
C ALA A 15 -6.09 13.52 -6.05
N ALA A 16 -7.36 13.83 -5.80
CA ALA A 16 -7.96 15.14 -6.10
C ALA A 16 -7.21 16.33 -5.46
N HIS A 17 -6.56 16.09 -4.31
CA HIS A 17 -5.84 17.08 -3.53
C HIS A 17 -4.30 16.92 -3.54
N LEU A 18 -3.75 16.02 -4.37
CA LEU A 18 -2.32 15.69 -4.43
C LEU A 18 -1.60 16.38 -5.61
N ARG A 19 -2.00 17.63 -5.92
CA ARG A 19 -1.46 18.36 -7.08
C ARG A 19 0.03 18.66 -6.91
N GLY A 20 0.81 18.48 -7.99
CA GLY A 20 2.25 18.74 -8.00
C GLY A 20 3.11 17.59 -7.51
N LEU A 21 2.52 16.43 -7.21
CA LEU A 21 3.23 15.18 -6.91
C LEU A 21 3.11 14.22 -8.09
N ASP A 22 4.11 13.36 -8.27
CA ASP A 22 4.01 12.22 -9.19
C ASP A 22 3.08 11.17 -8.59
N VAL A 23 1.91 10.96 -9.22
CA VAL A 23 0.86 10.07 -8.73
C VAL A 23 0.60 8.95 -9.73
N VAL A 24 0.60 7.71 -9.24
CA VAL A 24 0.22 6.51 -10.00
C VAL A 24 -1.09 5.96 -9.49
N LEU A 25 -2.03 5.73 -10.41
CA LEU A 25 -3.27 4.99 -10.13
C LEU A 25 -2.97 3.49 -10.13
N THR A 26 -3.18 2.84 -8.99
CA THR A 26 -2.90 1.41 -8.84
C THR A 26 -4.07 0.53 -9.25
N GLY A 27 -5.29 1.07 -9.23
CA GLY A 27 -6.51 0.28 -9.23
C GLY A 27 -6.78 -0.38 -7.87
N ILE A 28 -7.96 -0.95 -7.73
CA ILE A 28 -8.44 -1.58 -6.48
C ILE A 28 -7.93 -3.03 -6.40
N GLY A 29 -7.49 -3.41 -5.20
CA GLY A 29 -7.10 -4.79 -4.86
C GLY A 29 -5.60 -5.08 -5.01
N LYS A 30 -5.16 -6.13 -4.32
CA LYS A 30 -3.73 -6.46 -4.15
C LYS A 30 -3.00 -6.72 -5.46
N VAL A 31 -3.62 -7.44 -6.40
CA VAL A 31 -2.99 -7.79 -7.68
C VAL A 31 -2.76 -6.55 -8.55
N SER A 32 -3.79 -5.71 -8.71
CA SER A 32 -3.67 -4.48 -9.50
C SER A 32 -2.61 -3.56 -8.90
N ALA A 33 -2.62 -3.41 -7.57
CA ALA A 33 -1.63 -2.60 -6.88
C ALA A 33 -0.20 -3.14 -6.98
N ALA A 34 0.01 -4.44 -6.76
CA ALA A 34 1.33 -5.05 -6.89
C ALA A 34 1.91 -4.83 -8.30
N VAL A 35 1.11 -5.02 -9.35
CA VAL A 35 1.56 -4.84 -10.74
C VAL A 35 1.89 -3.37 -11.02
N ALA A 36 1.00 -2.44 -10.66
CA ALA A 36 1.18 -1.02 -10.94
C ALA A 36 2.38 -0.43 -10.17
N VAL A 37 2.49 -0.72 -8.88
CA VAL A 37 3.58 -0.23 -8.03
C VAL A 37 4.92 -0.80 -8.48
N THR A 38 4.99 -2.10 -8.81
CA THR A 38 6.23 -2.71 -9.30
C THR A 38 6.71 -2.06 -10.59
N ARG A 39 5.81 -1.84 -11.56
CA ARG A 39 6.13 -1.15 -12.82
C ARG A 39 6.63 0.28 -12.56
N ALA A 40 5.92 1.01 -11.71
CA ALA A 40 6.26 2.40 -11.43
C ALA A 40 7.63 2.53 -10.72
N ILE A 41 7.95 1.63 -9.79
CA ILE A 41 9.28 1.59 -9.15
C ILE A 41 10.37 1.31 -10.19
N ALA A 42 10.15 0.35 -11.09
CA ALA A 42 11.14 -0.03 -12.12
C ALA A 42 11.44 1.13 -13.08
N GLU A 43 10.41 1.91 -13.43
CA GLU A 43 10.51 3.05 -14.36
C GLU A 43 11.07 4.32 -13.68
N HIS A 44 10.48 4.72 -12.56
CA HIS A 44 10.73 6.04 -11.94
C HIS A 44 11.90 6.02 -10.95
N ARG A 45 12.26 4.83 -10.42
CA ARG A 45 13.30 4.66 -9.39
C ARG A 45 13.19 5.68 -8.24
N PRO A 46 12.01 5.79 -7.60
CA PRO A 46 11.76 6.81 -6.59
C PRO A 46 12.62 6.58 -5.34
N SER A 47 12.82 7.63 -4.53
CA SER A 47 13.50 7.47 -3.23
C SER A 47 12.64 6.74 -2.20
N PHE A 48 11.32 6.87 -2.30
CA PHE A 48 10.34 6.09 -1.55
C PHE A 48 8.98 6.11 -2.27
N VAL A 49 8.12 5.15 -1.91
CA VAL A 49 6.73 5.09 -2.36
C VAL A 49 5.82 5.46 -1.21
N LEU A 50 4.93 6.43 -1.43
CA LEU A 50 3.90 6.83 -0.47
C LEU A 50 2.55 6.32 -0.94
N ASN A 51 2.01 5.32 -0.25
CA ASN A 51 0.63 4.89 -0.45
C ASN A 51 -0.32 5.84 0.31
N VAL A 52 -1.24 6.46 -0.42
CA VAL A 52 -2.27 7.35 0.13
C VAL A 52 -3.63 6.85 -0.32
N GLY A 53 -4.57 6.78 0.62
CA GLY A 53 -5.93 6.38 0.30
C GLY A 53 -6.86 6.53 1.49
N THR A 54 -8.13 6.28 1.22
CA THR A 54 -9.16 6.22 2.26
C THR A 54 -9.20 4.83 2.90
N ALA A 55 -9.54 4.78 4.19
CA ALA A 55 -9.73 3.53 4.92
C ALA A 55 -10.94 3.64 5.84
N GLY A 56 -11.69 2.54 5.98
CA GLY A 56 -12.80 2.45 6.93
C GLY A 56 -12.28 2.25 8.35
N ALA A 57 -12.76 3.05 9.29
CA ALA A 57 -12.44 2.88 10.72
C ALA A 57 -13.08 1.59 11.27
N LEU A 58 -12.32 0.84 12.08
CA LEU A 58 -12.79 -0.37 12.76
C LEU A 58 -13.22 -0.12 14.22
N ARG A 59 -13.15 1.14 14.67
CA ARG A 59 -13.60 1.59 15.99
C ARG A 59 -13.97 3.07 15.93
N ASP A 60 -14.87 3.47 16.83
CA ASP A 60 -15.30 4.87 16.94
C ASP A 60 -14.14 5.79 17.34
N GLY A 61 -14.28 7.06 16.94
CA GLY A 61 -13.32 8.12 17.24
C GLY A 61 -11.99 8.03 16.47
N LEU A 62 -11.89 7.17 15.45
CA LEU A 62 -10.75 7.13 14.53
C LEU A 62 -11.09 7.95 13.27
N GLU A 63 -10.78 9.24 13.32
CA GLU A 63 -11.10 10.20 12.27
C GLU A 63 -9.84 10.95 11.81
N GLY A 64 -9.85 11.37 10.54
CA GLY A 64 -8.79 12.18 9.94
C GLY A 64 -7.73 11.35 9.21
N ALA A 65 -6.53 11.93 9.08
CA ALA A 65 -5.40 11.30 8.39
C ALA A 65 -4.48 10.63 9.41
N HIS A 66 -4.12 9.37 9.14
CA HIS A 66 -3.26 8.59 10.02
C HIS A 66 -2.07 8.04 9.26
N ARG A 67 -0.89 8.13 9.86
CA ARG A 67 0.29 7.40 9.38
C ARG A 67 0.13 5.93 9.73
N ILE A 68 0.28 5.06 8.73
CA ILE A 68 0.24 3.62 8.92
C ILE A 68 1.61 3.14 9.37
N GLY A 69 1.67 2.48 10.54
CA GLY A 69 2.89 1.82 11.04
C GLY A 69 2.91 0.30 10.85
N ARG A 70 1.76 -0.30 10.51
CA ARG A 70 1.63 -1.75 10.33
C ARG A 70 0.51 -2.07 9.34
N VAL A 71 0.75 -3.01 8.44
CA VAL A 71 -0.22 -3.52 7.46
C VAL A 71 -0.35 -5.02 7.64
N LEU A 72 -1.59 -5.53 7.61
CA LEU A 72 -1.93 -6.94 7.74
C LEU A 72 -2.73 -7.43 6.55
N GLU A 73 -2.34 -8.56 5.98
CA GLU A 73 -3.12 -9.30 4.98
C GLU A 73 -4.13 -10.21 5.70
N HIS A 74 -5.31 -9.66 6.00
CA HIS A 74 -6.29 -10.35 6.84
C HIS A 74 -7.11 -11.42 6.10
N ASP A 75 -7.03 -11.48 4.78
CA ASP A 75 -7.81 -12.38 3.92
C ASP A 75 -7.09 -13.68 3.59
N VAL A 76 -5.89 -13.88 4.14
CA VAL A 76 -5.09 -15.10 4.00
C VAL A 76 -4.89 -15.74 5.38
N ASP A 77 -5.15 -17.05 5.48
CA ASP A 77 -4.83 -17.82 6.69
C ASP A 77 -3.36 -18.27 6.67
N HIS A 78 -2.49 -17.37 7.11
CA HIS A 78 -1.04 -17.60 7.16
C HIS A 78 -0.65 -18.77 8.07
N ALA A 79 -1.42 -19.05 9.13
CA ALA A 79 -1.15 -20.15 10.05
C ALA A 79 -1.48 -21.50 9.42
N PHE A 80 -2.59 -21.57 8.68
CA PHE A 80 -2.93 -22.74 7.90
C PHE A 80 -1.93 -22.99 6.77
N LEU A 81 -1.55 -21.95 6.02
CA LEU A 81 -0.54 -22.08 4.96
C LEU A 81 0.78 -22.63 5.50
N ARG A 82 1.26 -22.09 6.63
CA ARG A 82 2.46 -22.61 7.31
C ARG A 82 2.32 -24.09 7.68
N THR A 83 1.16 -24.51 8.15
CA THR A 83 0.88 -25.91 8.49
C THR A 83 0.92 -26.82 7.26
N LEU A 84 0.42 -26.33 6.12
CA LEU A 84 0.32 -27.08 4.87
C LEU A 84 1.66 -27.16 4.11
N THR A 85 2.42 -26.07 4.08
CA THR A 85 3.63 -25.93 3.26
C THR A 85 4.92 -26.12 4.04
N GLY A 86 4.90 -25.95 5.37
CA GLY A 86 6.10 -25.87 6.21
C GLY A 86 6.85 -24.54 6.11
N GLU A 87 6.36 -23.59 5.31
CA GLU A 87 7.00 -22.30 5.03
C GLU A 87 6.22 -21.15 5.67
N ASP A 88 6.94 -20.15 6.18
CA ASP A 88 6.30 -18.93 6.67
C ASP A 88 5.86 -18.06 5.48
N SER A 89 4.65 -17.52 5.54
CA SER A 89 4.14 -16.53 4.59
C SER A 89 4.09 -15.16 5.26
N VAL A 90 4.49 -14.13 4.52
CA VAL A 90 4.53 -12.76 5.05
C VAL A 90 3.12 -12.18 5.01
N GLY A 91 2.41 -12.24 6.14
CA GLY A 91 1.08 -11.62 6.33
C GLY A 91 1.11 -10.25 6.98
N GLU A 92 2.29 -9.77 7.33
CA GLU A 92 2.48 -8.54 8.09
C GLU A 92 3.66 -7.74 7.56
N ILE A 93 3.47 -6.43 7.47
CA ILE A 93 4.55 -5.48 7.19
C ILE A 93 4.51 -4.41 8.28
N VAL A 94 5.63 -4.21 8.96
CA VAL A 94 5.86 -3.07 9.86
C VAL A 94 6.54 -1.96 9.07
N LEU A 95 6.03 -0.75 9.17
CA LEU A 95 6.53 0.44 8.48
C LEU A 95 7.23 1.34 9.51
N ASP A 96 8.53 1.58 9.32
CA ASP A 96 9.36 2.51 10.11
C ASP A 96 8.91 3.97 9.89
#